data_AF-A0A7W0VBY8-F1
#
_entry.id   AF-A0A7W0VBY8-F1
#
_cell.length_a   1.000
_cell.length_b   1.000
_cell.length_c   1.000
_cell.angle_alpha   90.00
_cell.angle_beta   90.00
_cell.angle_gamma   90.00
#
_symmetry.space_group_name_H-M   'P 1'
#
loop_
_entity.id
_entity.type
_entity.pdbx_description
1 polymer ?
#
loop_
_entity_poly.entity_id
_entity_poly.type
_entity_poly.pdbx_seq_one_letter_code
_entity_poly.pdbx_strand_id
1 'polypeptide(L)'
;MTRGSFALLLAVAFGGCTDDGTGGGGGGGGGGGGGGGGGSGEGASVGSISLSNTAAGYSVGAAFFELPAGEIDCTEAFSDGSCSITTCGGQAPPTASYLSAGTLTFAGGRLPAGGIAVEQGQIQGIAGFYTAEGTGPLFATGDRLTVRGSGAETPAFNLEVTGPAAITLSTPVLPASPAMFTINRAGDLTIAWSGGRAGDEVQFALLQIESPSSSLTCNFPAANGQGVVRAAALAKLAAGYGSYVFSSNRRVTQSVDGWELFATASQSVPGPGPDGTAGGLVVIQ
;
A
#
# COMPACT_ATOMS: atom_id res chain seq x y z
N MET A 1 -17.93 12.11 10.52
CA MET A 1 -16.51 12.40 10.84
C MET A 1 -15.94 11.09 11.36
N THR A 2 -15.51 10.15 10.53
CA THR A 2 -14.24 10.08 9.78
C THR A 2 -14.49 9.28 8.49
N ARG A 3 -14.47 9.95 7.33
CA ARG A 3 -14.62 9.30 6.00
C ARG A 3 -13.48 9.66 5.04
N GLY A 4 -12.48 10.40 5.54
CA GLY A 4 -11.37 10.93 4.72
C GLY A 4 -10.18 9.98 4.56
N SER A 5 -10.00 9.00 5.46
CA SER A 5 -8.80 8.16 5.46
C SER A 5 -8.81 7.04 4.40
N PHE A 6 -9.99 6.70 3.85
CA PHE A 6 -10.13 5.58 2.90
C PHE A 6 -9.61 5.92 1.49
N ALA A 7 -9.75 7.17 1.05
CA ALA A 7 -9.27 7.62 -0.26
C ALA A 7 -7.73 7.66 -0.35
N LEU A 8 -7.06 7.91 0.78
CA LEU A 8 -5.60 7.91 0.86
C LEU A 8 -5.02 6.50 0.76
N LEU A 9 -5.70 5.50 1.34
CA LEU A 9 -5.27 4.10 1.30
C LEU A 9 -5.30 3.51 -0.12
N LEU A 10 -6.23 3.97 -0.98
CA LEU A 10 -6.28 3.48 -2.35
C LEU A 10 -5.07 3.97 -3.16
N ALA A 11 -4.68 5.23 -3.01
CA ALA A 11 -3.53 5.81 -3.72
C ALA A 11 -2.20 5.15 -3.36
N VAL A 12 -2.02 4.70 -2.11
CA VAL A 12 -0.79 4.03 -1.64
C VAL A 12 -0.72 2.57 -2.09
N ALA A 13 -1.86 1.92 -2.38
CA ALA A 13 -1.88 0.54 -2.88
C ALA A 13 -1.32 0.40 -4.32
N PHE A 14 -1.21 1.49 -5.08
CA PHE A 14 -0.67 1.48 -6.45
C PHE A 14 0.85 1.62 -6.53
N GLY A 15 1.54 1.94 -5.43
CA GLY A 15 3.00 2.16 -5.43
C GLY A 15 3.87 0.91 -5.59
N GLY A 16 3.28 -0.24 -5.95
CA GLY A 16 3.97 -1.52 -5.97
C GLY A 16 3.53 -2.47 -7.08
N CYS A 17 3.11 -1.93 -8.23
CA CYS A 17 3.08 -2.65 -9.51
C CYS A 17 4.29 -2.20 -10.37
N THR A 18 5.48 -2.16 -9.78
CA THR A 18 6.72 -2.19 -10.57
C THR A 18 7.15 -3.64 -10.61
N ASP A 19 7.32 -4.18 -11.82
CA ASP A 19 7.93 -5.49 -12.08
C ASP A 19 9.38 -5.47 -11.59
N ASP A 20 9.59 -5.55 -10.28
CA ASP A 20 10.91 -5.79 -9.70
C ASP A 20 11.20 -7.28 -9.89
N GLY A 21 11.55 -7.64 -11.13
CA GLY A 21 12.09 -8.93 -11.53
C GLY A 21 13.35 -9.24 -10.71
N THR A 22 13.17 -9.67 -9.48
CA THR A 22 14.23 -10.13 -8.58
C THR A 22 14.58 -11.55 -8.97
N GLY A 23 15.33 -11.65 -10.08
CA GLY A 23 15.93 -12.88 -10.56
C GLY A 23 16.88 -13.49 -9.53
N GLY A 24 16.59 -14.72 -9.12
CA GLY A 24 17.53 -15.56 -8.38
C GLY A 24 18.77 -15.88 -9.23
N GLY A 25 19.95 -15.58 -8.69
CA GLY A 25 21.23 -15.88 -9.33
C GLY A 25 21.60 -17.36 -9.25
N GLY A 26 22.10 -17.91 -10.37
CA GLY A 26 22.67 -19.26 -10.42
C GLY A 26 23.14 -19.71 -11.80
N GLY A 27 24.26 -19.16 -12.29
CA GLY A 27 25.26 -19.90 -13.07
C GLY A 27 25.05 -20.10 -14.59
N GLY A 28 25.85 -19.39 -15.39
CA GLY A 28 26.67 -19.98 -16.45
C GLY A 28 26.10 -20.07 -17.88
N GLY A 29 26.82 -19.43 -18.82
CA GLY A 29 26.96 -19.93 -20.19
C GLY A 29 26.35 -19.04 -21.27
N GLY A 30 27.20 -18.54 -22.17
CA GLY A 30 26.84 -17.59 -23.21
C GLY A 30 25.94 -18.13 -24.33
N GLY A 31 25.34 -17.20 -25.05
CA GLY A 31 24.60 -17.46 -26.28
C GLY A 31 23.77 -16.24 -26.66
N GLY A 32 24.22 -15.46 -27.64
CA GLY A 32 23.46 -14.34 -28.18
C GLY A 32 22.16 -14.80 -28.85
N GLY A 33 21.12 -13.98 -28.74
CA GLY A 33 19.86 -14.23 -29.45
C GLY A 33 18.80 -13.17 -29.16
N GLY A 34 18.39 -12.48 -30.23
CA GLY A 34 17.01 -12.00 -30.46
C GLY A 34 16.49 -10.89 -29.56
N GLY A 35 16.43 -9.66 -30.11
CA GLY A 35 15.57 -8.61 -29.57
C GLY A 35 14.11 -9.07 -29.53
N GLY A 36 13.57 -9.24 -28.33
CA GLY A 36 12.15 -9.45 -28.09
C GLY A 36 11.41 -8.14 -28.32
N GLY A 37 10.49 -8.14 -29.29
CA GLY A 37 9.60 -7.03 -29.54
C GLY A 37 8.75 -6.74 -28.31
N GLY A 38 8.70 -5.46 -27.92
CA GLY A 38 7.78 -4.98 -26.89
C GLY A 38 6.36 -5.31 -27.29
N GLY A 39 5.73 -6.20 -26.53
CA GLY A 39 4.31 -6.47 -26.64
C GLY A 39 3.57 -5.16 -26.41
N SER A 40 2.83 -4.72 -27.43
CA SER A 40 1.86 -3.64 -27.33
C SER A 40 0.91 -3.97 -26.16
N GLY A 41 0.95 -3.12 -25.13
CA GLY A 41 0.39 -3.38 -23.81
C GLY A 41 -1.08 -3.79 -23.86
N GLU A 42 -1.34 -5.07 -23.62
CA GLU A 42 -2.65 -5.52 -23.17
C GLU A 42 -2.89 -4.90 -21.78
N GLY A 43 -4.13 -4.47 -21.52
CA GLY A 43 -4.50 -3.89 -20.23
C GLY A 43 -4.19 -4.86 -19.08
N ALA A 44 -3.80 -4.33 -17.93
CA ALA A 44 -3.54 -5.14 -16.74
C ALA A 44 -4.80 -5.25 -15.88
N SER A 45 -5.19 -6.48 -15.55
CA SER A 45 -6.28 -6.76 -14.61
C SER A 45 -5.71 -6.94 -13.20
N VAL A 46 -6.07 -6.04 -12.28
CA VAL A 46 -5.49 -5.97 -10.94
C VAL A 46 -6.57 -5.98 -9.86
N GLY A 47 -6.35 -6.78 -8.81
CA GLY A 47 -7.15 -6.77 -7.59
C GLY A 47 -6.33 -6.30 -6.39
N SER A 48 -6.82 -5.30 -5.67
CA SER A 48 -6.18 -4.80 -4.45
C SER A 48 -7.10 -5.00 -3.26
N ILE A 49 -6.60 -5.68 -2.23
CA ILE A 49 -7.30 -5.98 -0.99
C ILE A 49 -6.47 -5.47 0.19
N SER A 50 -7.08 -4.67 1.03
CA SER A 50 -6.49 -4.10 2.24
C SER A 50 -7.25 -4.56 3.48
N LEU A 51 -6.52 -5.05 4.47
CA LEU A 51 -7.03 -5.45 5.78
C LEU A 51 -6.26 -4.67 6.85
N SER A 52 -6.88 -3.73 7.53
CA SER A 52 -6.17 -2.80 8.41
C SER A 52 -6.71 -2.79 9.83
N ASN A 53 -5.78 -2.85 10.79
CA ASN A 53 -6.02 -2.47 12.18
C ASN A 53 -5.74 -0.97 12.35
N THR A 54 -6.70 -0.26 12.93
CA THR A 54 -6.59 1.14 13.34
C THR A 54 -6.70 1.24 14.86
N ALA A 55 -6.42 2.41 15.45
CA ALA A 55 -6.64 2.60 16.88
C ALA A 55 -8.13 2.53 17.28
N ALA A 56 -9.04 2.85 16.35
CA ALA A 56 -10.48 2.89 16.61
C ALA A 56 -11.20 1.55 16.35
N GLY A 57 -10.54 0.60 15.68
CA GLY A 57 -11.15 -0.64 15.25
C GLY A 57 -10.44 -1.19 14.02
N TYR A 58 -11.20 -1.74 13.07
CA TYR A 58 -10.65 -2.22 11.82
C TYR A 58 -11.38 -1.68 10.60
N SER A 59 -10.68 -1.73 9.47
CA SER A 59 -11.26 -1.56 8.14
C SER A 59 -10.78 -2.67 7.21
N VAL A 60 -11.68 -3.13 6.35
CA VAL A 60 -11.34 -3.92 5.17
C VAL A 60 -11.81 -3.18 3.94
N GLY A 61 -10.99 -3.20 2.90
CA GLY A 61 -11.24 -2.54 1.63
C GLY A 61 -10.79 -3.44 0.48
N ALA A 62 -11.53 -3.47 -0.62
CA ALA A 62 -11.02 -4.04 -1.86
C ALA A 62 -11.57 -3.31 -3.09
N ALA A 63 -10.81 -3.37 -4.17
CA ALA A 63 -11.22 -2.93 -5.49
C ALA A 63 -10.54 -3.80 -6.56
N PHE A 64 -11.24 -4.02 -7.66
CA PHE A 64 -10.78 -4.79 -8.81
C PHE A 64 -11.01 -3.95 -10.04
N PHE A 65 -10.01 -3.86 -10.91
CA PHE A 65 -10.09 -2.99 -12.08
C PHE A 65 -9.19 -3.46 -13.20
N GLU A 66 -9.55 -3.06 -14.41
CA GLU A 66 -8.69 -3.13 -15.58
C GLU A 66 -8.10 -1.75 -15.85
N LEU A 67 -6.78 -1.69 -15.99
CA LEU A 67 -6.10 -0.51 -16.46
C LEU A 67 -6.13 -0.50 -17.99
N PRO A 68 -6.63 0.58 -18.63
CA PRO A 68 -6.61 0.66 -20.08
C PRO A 68 -5.17 0.64 -20.59
N ALA A 69 -4.98 0.10 -21.80
CA ALA A 69 -3.73 0.21 -22.51
C ALA A 69 -3.40 1.70 -22.75
N GLY A 70 -2.47 2.23 -21.97
CA GLY A 70 -2.07 3.64 -22.01
C GLY A 70 -1.19 3.99 -20.82
N GLU A 71 -0.26 4.92 -21.03
CA GLU A 71 0.59 5.44 -19.97
C GLU A 71 -0.28 6.30 -19.04
N ILE A 72 -0.50 5.85 -17.80
CA ILE A 72 -0.87 6.78 -16.74
C ILE A 72 0.26 7.81 -16.72
N ASP A 73 -0.05 9.12 -16.77
CA ASP A 73 0.95 10.20 -16.70
C ASP A 73 1.55 10.31 -15.28
N CYS A 74 1.96 9.18 -14.73
CA CYS A 74 2.71 9.04 -13.50
C CYS A 74 4.07 8.48 -13.90
N THR A 75 5.12 9.26 -13.66
CA THR A 75 6.49 8.82 -13.92
C THR A 75 7.13 8.38 -12.60
N GLU A 76 7.82 7.24 -12.63
CA GLU A 76 8.71 6.87 -11.54
C GLU A 76 9.93 7.80 -11.59
N ALA A 77 9.95 8.80 -10.71
CA ALA A 77 10.98 9.82 -10.67
C ALA A 77 12.27 9.31 -10.01
N PHE A 78 12.17 8.24 -9.21
CA PHE A 78 13.27 7.64 -8.46
C PHE A 78 12.91 6.25 -7.95
N SER A 79 13.89 5.34 -7.97
CA SER A 79 13.83 4.04 -7.30
C SER A 79 15.23 3.65 -6.80
N ASP A 80 15.34 3.14 -5.58
CA ASP A 80 16.59 2.56 -5.04
C ASP A 80 16.43 1.16 -4.42
N GLY A 81 15.32 0.50 -4.73
CA GLY A 81 14.94 -0.81 -4.21
C GLY A 81 14.27 -0.77 -2.83
N SER A 82 14.56 0.24 -2.00
CA SER A 82 13.86 0.44 -0.72
C SER A 82 12.79 1.52 -0.79
N CYS A 83 13.00 2.52 -1.64
CA CYS A 83 12.11 3.64 -1.84
C CYS A 83 11.81 3.85 -3.32
N SER A 84 10.55 4.16 -3.63
CA SER A 84 10.10 4.63 -4.94
C SER A 84 9.39 5.98 -4.81
N ILE A 85 9.54 6.83 -5.83
CA ILE A 85 8.83 8.10 -5.94
C ILE A 85 8.05 8.11 -7.24
N THR A 86 6.76 8.31 -7.11
CA THR A 86 5.85 8.47 -8.24
C THR A 86 5.34 9.90 -8.27
N THR A 87 5.56 10.58 -9.39
CA THR A 87 5.02 11.92 -9.64
C THR A 87 3.97 11.79 -10.73
N CYS A 88 2.74 12.19 -10.42
CA CYS A 88 1.65 12.20 -11.38
C CYS A 88 1.44 13.60 -11.92
N GLY A 89 1.44 13.73 -13.24
CA GLY A 89 1.04 14.92 -13.94
C GLY A 89 -0.40 15.29 -13.59
N GLY A 90 -0.74 16.57 -13.74
CA GLY A 90 -2.09 17.08 -13.44
C GLY A 90 -3.19 16.60 -14.39
N GLN A 91 -2.91 15.64 -15.27
CA GLN A 91 -3.93 15.03 -16.10
C GLN A 91 -4.86 14.18 -15.22
N ALA A 92 -6.14 14.17 -15.58
CA ALA A 92 -7.08 13.27 -14.92
C ALA A 92 -6.57 11.84 -15.12
N PRO A 93 -6.47 11.03 -14.04
CA PRO A 93 -6.09 9.63 -14.19
C PRO A 93 -7.05 8.97 -15.18
N PRO A 94 -6.56 8.02 -16.02
CA PRO A 94 -7.43 7.33 -16.93
C PRO A 94 -8.58 6.67 -16.16
N THR A 95 -9.77 6.68 -16.75
CA THR A 95 -10.95 6.06 -16.14
C THR A 95 -10.72 4.56 -16.05
N ALA A 96 -10.34 4.07 -14.87
CA ALA A 96 -10.27 2.64 -14.59
C ALA A 96 -11.69 2.04 -14.66
N SER A 97 -11.81 0.89 -15.32
CA SER A 97 -13.05 0.11 -15.30
C SER A 97 -13.05 -0.73 -14.03
N TYR A 98 -13.92 -0.42 -13.08
CA TYR A 98 -14.06 -1.22 -11.87
C TYR A 98 -14.94 -2.43 -12.13
N LEU A 99 -14.43 -3.60 -11.75
CA LEU A 99 -15.05 -4.89 -11.99
C LEU A 99 -15.49 -5.53 -10.68
N SER A 100 -16.54 -6.35 -10.74
CA SER A 100 -17.04 -7.13 -9.62
C SER A 100 -16.27 -8.43 -9.46
N ALA A 101 -15.90 -8.74 -8.22
CA ALA A 101 -15.41 -10.05 -7.80
C ALA A 101 -16.51 -10.93 -7.17
N GLY A 102 -17.78 -10.55 -7.35
CA GLY A 102 -18.92 -11.13 -6.65
C GLY A 102 -18.92 -10.74 -5.17
N THR A 103 -19.42 -11.61 -4.29
CA THR A 103 -19.38 -11.40 -2.83
C THR A 103 -17.98 -11.69 -2.30
N LEU A 104 -17.40 -10.76 -1.53
CA LEU A 104 -16.17 -11.02 -0.80
C LEU A 104 -16.46 -11.58 0.59
N THR A 105 -15.74 -12.62 1.00
CA THR A 105 -15.79 -13.14 2.37
C THR A 105 -14.41 -12.98 3.03
N PHE A 106 -14.37 -12.24 4.13
CA PHE A 106 -13.19 -12.10 4.98
C PHE A 106 -13.36 -12.96 6.23
N ALA A 107 -12.39 -13.83 6.53
CA ALA A 107 -12.46 -14.76 7.66
C ALA A 107 -11.11 -14.88 8.38
N GLY A 108 -11.13 -15.47 9.58
CA GLY A 108 -9.94 -15.66 10.41
C GLY A 108 -9.69 -14.50 11.37
N GLY A 109 -8.48 -14.45 11.94
CA GLY A 109 -8.10 -13.47 12.96
C GLY A 109 -9.08 -13.38 14.12
N ARG A 110 -9.62 -12.18 14.32
CA ARG A 110 -10.57 -11.83 15.40
C ARG A 110 -11.98 -11.58 14.89
N LEU A 111 -12.26 -11.87 13.62
CA LEU A 111 -13.60 -11.79 13.06
C LEU A 111 -14.53 -12.84 13.70
N PRO A 112 -15.86 -12.62 13.69
CA PRO A 112 -16.83 -13.61 14.12
C PRO A 112 -16.66 -14.97 13.42
N ALA A 113 -17.12 -16.04 14.06
CA ALA A 113 -17.17 -17.35 13.42
C ALA A 113 -18.03 -17.28 12.15
N GLY A 114 -17.45 -17.65 11.01
CA GLY A 114 -18.07 -17.50 9.68
C GLY A 114 -17.57 -16.28 8.89
N GLY A 115 -16.84 -15.36 9.51
CA GLY A 115 -16.28 -14.18 8.84
C GLY A 115 -17.31 -13.08 8.63
N ILE A 116 -16.98 -12.14 7.73
CA ILE A 116 -17.86 -11.09 7.24
C ILE A 116 -17.99 -11.19 5.73
N ALA A 117 -19.22 -11.10 5.22
CA ALA A 117 -19.51 -11.01 3.80
C ALA A 117 -19.66 -9.53 3.42
N VAL A 118 -19.02 -9.13 2.33
CA VAL A 118 -19.01 -7.74 1.83
C VAL A 118 -19.44 -7.77 0.37
N GLU A 119 -20.55 -7.10 0.09
CA GLU A 119 -21.05 -6.88 -1.26
C GLU A 119 -20.37 -5.66 -1.89
N GLN A 120 -20.37 -5.61 -3.21
CA GLN A 120 -19.87 -4.44 -3.94
C GLN A 120 -20.78 -3.24 -3.66
N GLY A 121 -20.18 -2.14 -3.22
CA GLY A 121 -20.84 -0.88 -2.92
C GLY A 121 -20.35 0.26 -3.79
N GLN A 122 -20.65 1.48 -3.33
CA GLN A 122 -20.19 2.72 -3.95
C GLN A 122 -19.56 3.64 -2.92
N ILE A 123 -18.46 4.30 -3.29
CA ILE A 123 -17.84 5.37 -2.49
C ILE A 123 -17.94 6.65 -3.31
N GLN A 124 -18.61 7.67 -2.77
CA GLN A 124 -18.77 8.98 -3.43
C GLN A 124 -19.36 8.88 -4.86
N GLY A 125 -20.25 7.91 -5.08
CA GLY A 125 -20.88 7.68 -6.39
C GLY A 125 -20.06 6.83 -7.35
N ILE A 126 -18.83 6.44 -6.98
CA ILE A 126 -18.01 5.50 -7.76
C ILE A 126 -18.33 4.08 -7.29
N ALA A 127 -18.86 3.24 -8.19
CA ALA A 127 -19.06 1.81 -7.94
C ALA A 127 -17.73 1.03 -8.02
N GLY A 128 -17.71 -0.19 -7.49
CA GLY A 128 -16.51 -1.04 -7.60
C GLY A 128 -15.83 -1.39 -6.28
N PHE A 129 -16.27 -0.77 -5.18
CA PHE A 129 -15.57 -0.85 -3.91
C PHE A 129 -16.26 -1.80 -2.94
N TYR A 130 -15.46 -2.59 -2.26
CA TYR A 130 -15.86 -3.44 -1.15
C TYR A 130 -15.35 -2.80 0.12
N THR A 131 -16.24 -2.43 1.04
CA THR A 131 -15.83 -1.84 2.31
C THR A 131 -16.61 -2.41 3.48
N ALA A 132 -15.91 -2.69 4.56
CA ALA A 132 -16.52 -2.95 5.85
C ALA A 132 -15.62 -2.43 6.96
N GLU A 133 -16.24 -1.98 8.04
CA GLU A 133 -15.57 -1.47 9.23
C GLU A 133 -16.19 -2.11 10.45
N GLY A 134 -15.43 -2.22 11.53
CA GLY A 134 -15.95 -2.72 12.80
C GLY A 134 -15.10 -2.27 13.98
N THR A 135 -15.59 -2.58 15.18
CA THR A 135 -14.91 -2.23 16.43
C THR A 135 -13.93 -3.32 16.85
N GLY A 136 -12.85 -2.91 17.51
CA GLY A 136 -11.78 -3.81 17.95
C GLY A 136 -10.80 -4.21 16.84
N PRO A 137 -9.77 -5.00 17.15
CA PRO A 137 -8.78 -5.43 16.17
C PRO A 137 -9.37 -6.49 15.23
N LEU A 138 -9.01 -6.43 13.95
CA LEU A 138 -9.26 -7.45 12.93
C LEU A 138 -8.43 -8.71 13.16
N PHE A 139 -7.20 -8.55 13.63
CA PHE A 139 -6.22 -9.60 13.84
C PHE A 139 -5.24 -9.24 14.96
N ALA A 140 -4.63 -10.26 15.57
CA ALA A 140 -3.38 -10.14 16.31
C ALA A 140 -2.18 -10.54 15.44
N THR A 141 -0.97 -10.27 15.93
CA THR A 141 0.26 -10.71 15.25
C THR A 141 0.28 -12.22 15.05
N GLY A 142 0.49 -12.65 13.80
CA GLY A 142 0.54 -14.09 13.46
C GLY A 142 -0.81 -14.72 13.16
N ASP A 143 -1.92 -14.04 13.41
CA ASP A 143 -3.23 -14.54 13.03
C ASP A 143 -3.32 -14.67 11.49
N ARG A 144 -3.97 -15.73 11.02
CA ARG A 144 -4.25 -15.94 9.59
C ARG A 144 -5.58 -15.31 9.24
N LEU A 145 -5.60 -14.59 8.13
CA LEU A 145 -6.77 -13.99 7.52
C LEU A 145 -6.95 -14.59 6.12
N THR A 146 -8.18 -14.93 5.79
CA THR A 146 -8.54 -15.47 4.48
C THR A 146 -9.48 -14.50 3.78
N VAL A 147 -9.23 -14.22 2.50
CA VAL A 147 -10.11 -13.43 1.64
C VAL A 147 -10.52 -14.26 0.46
N ARG A 148 -11.83 -14.40 0.25
CA ARG A 148 -12.41 -15.16 -0.86
C ARG A 148 -13.30 -14.26 -1.69
N GLY A 149 -13.12 -14.27 -3.00
CA GLY A 149 -14.10 -13.73 -3.94
C GLY A 149 -14.90 -14.88 -4.56
N SER A 150 -16.23 -14.76 -4.60
CA SER A 150 -17.08 -15.76 -5.25
C SER A 150 -16.88 -15.82 -6.77
N GLY A 151 -16.27 -14.78 -7.34
CA GLY A 151 -16.12 -14.57 -8.77
C GLY A 151 -17.33 -13.87 -9.37
N ALA A 152 -17.07 -13.04 -10.38
CA ALA A 152 -18.06 -12.47 -11.29
C ALA A 152 -17.33 -12.04 -12.59
N GLU A 153 -16.98 -10.77 -12.72
CA GLU A 153 -16.12 -10.26 -13.80
C GLU A 153 -14.65 -10.53 -13.50
N THR A 154 -14.27 -10.51 -12.23
CA THR A 154 -13.02 -11.07 -11.71
C THR A 154 -13.20 -12.57 -11.42
N PRO A 155 -12.21 -13.44 -11.74
CA PRO A 155 -12.22 -14.85 -11.39
C PRO A 155 -12.42 -15.09 -9.88
N ALA A 156 -12.97 -16.24 -9.51
CA ALA A 156 -13.03 -16.65 -8.12
C ALA A 156 -11.60 -16.87 -7.56
N PHE A 157 -11.36 -16.46 -6.31
CA PHE A 157 -10.04 -16.56 -5.69
C PHE A 157 -10.11 -16.86 -4.20
N ASN A 158 -8.99 -17.29 -3.61
CA ASN A 158 -8.84 -17.55 -2.18
C ASN A 158 -7.42 -17.22 -1.74
N LEU A 159 -7.25 -16.07 -1.07
CA LEU A 159 -5.99 -15.54 -0.57
C LEU A 159 -5.87 -15.79 0.94
N GLU A 160 -4.66 -16.11 1.41
CA GLU A 160 -4.34 -16.16 2.83
C GLU A 160 -3.20 -15.17 3.13
N VAL A 161 -3.43 -14.28 4.09
CA VAL A 161 -2.44 -13.32 4.58
C VAL A 161 -2.34 -13.42 6.10
N THR A 162 -1.15 -13.17 6.63
CA THR A 162 -0.92 -13.20 8.09
C THR A 162 -0.87 -11.80 8.64
N GLY A 163 -1.54 -11.53 9.76
CA GLY A 163 -1.45 -10.26 10.48
C GLY A 163 0.00 -9.93 10.87
N PRO A 164 0.53 -8.75 10.51
CA PRO A 164 1.90 -8.34 10.84
C PRO A 164 2.11 -8.16 12.35
N ALA A 165 3.39 -8.13 12.75
CA ALA A 165 3.81 -7.71 14.08
C ALA A 165 3.61 -6.20 14.26
N ALA A 166 3.13 -5.81 15.45
CA ALA A 166 3.14 -4.40 15.81
C ALA A 166 4.60 -3.89 15.90
N ILE A 167 4.79 -2.63 15.51
CA ILE A 167 6.05 -1.91 15.70
C ILE A 167 5.79 -0.68 16.57
N THR A 168 6.84 -0.20 17.23
CA THR A 168 6.84 1.10 17.92
C THR A 168 7.95 1.96 17.34
N LEU A 169 7.59 3.11 16.77
CA LEU A 169 8.54 4.05 16.19
C LEU A 169 9.35 4.73 17.31
N SER A 170 10.67 4.71 17.18
CA SER A 170 11.61 5.39 18.09
C SER A 170 12.33 6.56 17.43
N THR A 171 12.43 6.58 16.10
CA THR A 171 13.00 7.70 15.34
C THR A 171 12.31 7.75 13.97
N PRO A 172 11.92 8.93 13.48
CA PRO A 172 11.93 10.23 14.16
C PRO A 172 10.97 10.27 15.36
N VAL A 173 11.25 11.15 16.33
CA VAL A 173 10.24 11.47 17.35
C VAL A 173 9.20 12.36 16.70
N LEU A 174 7.99 11.83 16.54
CA LEU A 174 6.90 12.55 15.92
C LEU A 174 6.39 13.65 16.87
N PRO A 175 6.16 14.87 16.38
CA PRO A 175 5.63 15.95 17.20
C PRO A 175 4.19 15.64 17.64
N ALA A 176 3.80 16.16 18.80
CA ALA A 176 2.42 16.08 19.25
C ALA A 176 1.50 16.88 18.31
N SER A 177 0.34 16.33 17.95
CA SER A 177 -0.68 17.08 17.21
C SER A 177 -1.06 18.37 17.96
N PRO A 178 -1.18 19.53 17.29
CA PRO A 178 -1.24 19.74 15.84
C PRO A 178 0.10 20.11 15.17
N ALA A 179 1.24 19.98 15.86
CA ALA A 179 2.53 20.34 15.28
C ALA A 179 2.89 19.40 14.11
N MET A 180 3.45 19.97 13.05
CA MET A 180 3.81 19.23 11.83
C MET A 180 5.18 18.61 11.96
N PHE A 181 5.32 17.37 11.45
CA PHE A 181 6.62 16.76 11.29
C PHE A 181 7.41 17.49 10.20
N THR A 182 8.70 17.74 10.38
CA THR A 182 9.54 18.41 9.36
C THR A 182 10.52 17.42 8.76
N ILE A 183 10.52 17.34 7.43
CA ILE A 183 11.48 16.53 6.66
C ILE A 183 12.44 17.46 5.94
N ASN A 184 13.73 17.31 6.24
CA ASN A 184 14.82 18.01 5.55
C ASN A 184 15.24 17.21 4.32
N ARG A 185 15.04 17.76 3.13
CA ARG A 185 15.39 17.10 1.85
C ARG A 185 16.89 17.05 1.57
N ALA A 186 17.71 17.81 2.30
CA ALA A 186 19.15 17.85 2.11
C ALA A 186 19.90 16.75 2.88
N GLY A 187 19.22 15.95 3.70
CA GLY A 187 19.83 14.90 4.52
C GLY A 187 19.04 13.60 4.47
N ASP A 188 19.68 12.53 4.91
CA ASP A 188 19.01 11.23 5.05
C ASP A 188 18.01 11.28 6.22
N LEU A 189 16.81 10.72 6.02
CA LEU A 189 15.85 10.50 7.09
C LEU A 189 16.02 9.07 7.62
N THR A 190 16.60 8.96 8.81
CA THR A 190 16.68 7.68 9.52
C THR A 190 15.36 7.41 10.22
N ILE A 191 14.83 6.20 10.01
CA ILE A 191 13.63 5.68 10.63
C ILE A 191 14.07 4.49 11.49
N ALA A 192 13.74 4.48 12.77
CA ALA A 192 14.05 3.38 13.68
C ALA A 192 12.81 2.98 14.46
N TRP A 193 12.67 1.68 14.70
CA TRP A 193 11.54 1.09 15.41
C TRP A 193 11.97 -0.12 16.24
N SER A 194 11.11 -0.50 17.17
CA SER A 194 11.18 -1.77 17.89
C SER A 194 9.97 -2.65 17.55
N GLY A 195 10.08 -3.95 17.83
CA GLY A 195 9.09 -4.93 17.40
C GLY A 195 9.38 -5.45 15.99
N GLY A 196 8.33 -5.77 15.24
CA GLY A 196 8.46 -6.35 13.90
C GLY A 196 8.86 -7.83 13.92
N ARG A 197 8.76 -8.50 12.77
CA ARG A 197 9.23 -9.88 12.59
C ARG A 197 9.77 -10.08 11.17
N ALA A 198 10.50 -11.16 10.97
CA ALA A 198 10.96 -11.57 9.65
C ALA A 198 9.76 -11.79 8.71
N GLY A 199 9.87 -11.29 7.48
CA GLY A 199 8.84 -11.35 6.45
C GLY A 199 7.78 -10.24 6.53
N ASP A 200 7.71 -9.46 7.60
CA ASP A 200 6.93 -8.23 7.59
C ASP A 200 7.78 -7.07 7.06
N GLU A 201 7.09 -6.02 6.62
CA GLU A 201 7.68 -4.78 6.14
C GLU A 201 7.24 -3.63 7.04
N VAL A 202 8.09 -2.63 7.17
CA VAL A 202 7.75 -1.31 7.69
C VAL A 202 7.66 -0.39 6.50
N GLN A 203 6.47 0.16 6.28
CA GLN A 203 6.23 1.13 5.24
C GLN A 203 6.26 2.53 5.84
N PHE A 204 7.02 3.40 5.17
CA PHE A 204 6.92 4.84 5.31
C PHE A 204 6.39 5.41 4.00
N ALA A 205 5.19 5.97 4.04
CA ALA A 205 4.57 6.63 2.90
C ALA A 205 4.48 8.13 3.16
N LEU A 206 4.78 8.93 2.15
CA LEU A 206 4.57 10.37 2.13
C LEU A 206 3.75 10.72 0.90
N LEU A 207 2.71 11.53 1.08
CA LEU A 207 1.94 12.13 0.00
C LEU A 207 2.06 13.65 0.05
N GLN A 208 2.55 14.25 -1.03
CA GLN A 208 2.52 15.68 -1.27
C GLN A 208 1.27 16.01 -2.12
N ILE A 209 0.46 16.93 -1.61
CA ILE A 209 -0.84 17.31 -2.22
C ILE A 209 -0.75 18.54 -3.13
N GLU A 210 0.45 19.07 -3.33
CA GLU A 210 0.69 20.19 -4.24
C GLU A 210 0.71 19.70 -5.69
N SER A 211 0.63 20.61 -6.67
CA SER A 211 0.68 20.26 -8.09
C SER A 211 2.10 20.48 -8.64
N PRO A 212 2.74 19.45 -9.23
CA PRO A 212 2.25 18.07 -9.41
C PRO A 212 2.25 17.28 -8.09
N SER A 213 1.27 16.38 -7.94
CA SER A 213 1.22 15.52 -6.75
C SER A 213 2.32 14.48 -6.83
N SER A 214 3.05 14.30 -5.73
CA SER A 214 4.07 13.27 -5.63
C SER A 214 3.82 12.38 -4.42
N SER A 215 4.15 11.11 -4.57
CA SER A 215 4.14 10.15 -3.48
C SER A 215 5.50 9.49 -3.37
N LEU A 216 6.00 9.37 -2.15
CA LEU A 216 7.18 8.57 -1.81
C LEU A 216 6.70 7.38 -0.99
N THR A 217 7.06 6.17 -1.41
CA THR A 217 6.81 4.97 -0.63
C THR A 217 8.13 4.27 -0.39
N CYS A 218 8.46 4.03 0.87
CA CYS A 218 9.61 3.24 1.28
C CYS A 218 9.17 2.00 2.04
N ASN A 219 9.68 0.84 1.68
CA ASN A 219 9.44 -0.42 2.37
C ASN A 219 10.77 -0.97 2.91
N PHE A 220 10.82 -1.21 4.21
CA PHE A 220 12.00 -1.73 4.89
C PHE A 220 11.68 -3.09 5.54
N PRO A 221 12.59 -4.07 5.54
CA PRO A 221 12.37 -5.31 6.27
C PRO A 221 12.17 -5.03 7.76
N ALA A 222 11.03 -5.43 8.33
CA ALA A 222 10.65 -5.06 9.69
C ALA A 222 11.64 -5.59 10.75
N ALA A 223 12.25 -6.74 10.49
CA ALA A 223 13.25 -7.35 11.38
C ALA A 223 14.55 -6.53 11.53
N ASN A 224 14.81 -5.55 10.66
CA ASN A 224 16.03 -4.75 10.74
C ASN A 224 15.98 -3.71 11.88
N GLY A 225 14.79 -3.35 12.36
CA GLY A 225 14.61 -2.31 13.38
C GLY A 225 14.93 -0.89 12.91
N GLN A 226 15.36 -0.71 11.67
CA GLN A 226 15.66 0.59 11.07
C GLN A 226 15.62 0.56 9.54
N GLY A 227 15.43 1.75 8.98
CA GLY A 227 15.43 2.06 7.55
C GLY A 227 15.95 3.47 7.32
N VAL A 228 16.47 3.76 6.13
CA VAL A 228 16.98 5.09 5.77
C VAL A 228 16.33 5.51 4.47
N VAL A 229 15.60 6.63 4.49
CA VAL A 229 15.19 7.31 3.27
C VAL A 229 16.33 8.23 2.87
N ARG A 230 16.95 7.95 1.72
CA ARG A 230 18.12 8.69 1.27
C ARG A 230 17.76 10.13 0.89
N ALA A 231 18.67 11.05 1.13
CA ALA A 231 18.57 12.45 0.70
C ALA A 231 18.30 12.55 -0.81
N ALA A 232 18.87 11.64 -1.61
CA ALA A 232 18.64 11.59 -3.06
C ALA A 232 17.17 11.34 -3.44
N ALA A 233 16.44 10.53 -2.66
CA ALA A 233 15.00 10.33 -2.84
C ALA A 233 14.26 11.58 -2.36
N LEU A 234 14.53 12.05 -1.14
CA LEU A 234 13.86 13.21 -0.57
C LEU A 234 14.02 14.49 -1.42
N ALA A 235 15.17 14.67 -2.07
CA ALA A 235 15.44 15.80 -2.96
C ALA A 235 14.54 15.84 -4.21
N LYS A 236 13.86 14.73 -4.55
CA LYS A 236 12.88 14.69 -5.65
C LYS A 236 11.51 15.25 -5.26
N LEU A 237 11.21 15.29 -3.96
CA LEU A 237 10.00 15.92 -3.45
C LEU A 237 10.12 17.43 -3.56
N ALA A 238 9.04 18.11 -3.92
CA ALA A 238 9.00 19.57 -3.85
C ALA A 238 8.91 20.01 -2.38
N ALA A 239 9.46 21.19 -2.07
CA ALA A 239 9.21 21.78 -0.75
C ALA A 239 7.74 22.17 -0.64
N GLY A 240 7.13 21.98 0.53
CA GLY A 240 5.70 22.20 0.69
C GLY A 240 5.07 21.42 1.83
N TYR A 241 3.75 21.20 1.72
CA TYR A 241 2.97 20.44 2.68
C TYR A 241 2.58 19.06 2.16
N GLY A 242 2.49 18.11 3.07
CA GLY A 242 2.01 16.78 2.77
C GLY A 242 1.41 16.05 3.96
N SER A 243 1.22 14.77 3.79
CA SER A 243 0.89 13.82 4.85
C SER A 243 1.88 12.67 4.84
N TYR A 244 2.07 12.04 5.99
CA TYR A 244 2.87 10.83 6.11
C TYR A 244 2.09 9.75 6.87
N VAL A 245 2.47 8.49 6.64
CA VAL A 245 1.96 7.33 7.36
C VAL A 245 3.10 6.35 7.61
N PHE A 246 3.17 5.82 8.83
CA PHE A 246 3.95 4.63 9.16
C PHE A 246 3.03 3.44 9.43
N SER A 247 3.34 2.30 8.82
CA SER A 247 2.62 1.05 9.08
C SER A 247 3.57 -0.15 9.06
N SER A 248 3.18 -1.23 9.75
CA SER A 248 3.75 -2.54 9.50
C SER A 248 2.82 -3.34 8.60
N ASN A 249 3.36 -3.92 7.54
CA ASN A 249 2.60 -4.56 6.49
C ASN A 249 3.07 -6.01 6.28
N ARG A 250 2.14 -6.85 5.84
CA ARG A 250 2.41 -8.17 5.26
C ARG A 250 1.58 -8.29 3.99
N ARG A 251 2.24 -8.45 2.85
CA ARG A 251 1.61 -8.60 1.54
C ARG A 251 1.71 -10.04 1.06
N VAL A 252 0.70 -10.49 0.34
CA VAL A 252 0.72 -11.70 -0.49
C VAL A 252 0.23 -11.32 -1.88
N THR A 253 0.85 -11.93 -2.89
CA THR A 253 0.46 -11.80 -4.30
C THR A 253 0.03 -13.16 -4.83
N GLN A 254 -1.02 -13.19 -5.64
CA GLN A 254 -1.46 -14.39 -6.34
C GLN A 254 -1.91 -14.02 -7.75
N SER A 255 -1.48 -14.79 -8.74
CA SER A 255 -2.02 -14.70 -10.10
C SER A 255 -3.14 -15.72 -10.30
N VAL A 256 -4.28 -15.29 -10.86
CA VAL A 256 -5.44 -16.16 -11.15
C VAL A 256 -6.04 -15.75 -12.49
N ASP A 257 -6.01 -16.64 -13.49
CA ASP A 257 -6.60 -16.41 -14.82
C ASP A 257 -6.27 -15.03 -15.44
N GLY A 258 -4.99 -14.64 -15.39
CA GLY A 258 -4.50 -13.37 -15.93
C GLY A 258 -4.64 -12.16 -14.99
N TRP A 259 -5.34 -12.32 -13.87
CA TRP A 259 -5.40 -11.30 -12.81
C TRP A 259 -4.20 -11.38 -11.89
N GLU A 260 -3.69 -10.23 -11.49
CA GLU A 260 -2.76 -10.10 -10.36
C GLU A 260 -3.50 -9.58 -9.14
N LEU A 261 -3.56 -10.39 -8.09
CA LEU A 261 -4.28 -10.08 -6.86
C LEU A 261 -3.30 -9.84 -5.71
N PHE A 262 -3.51 -8.77 -4.98
CA PHE A 262 -2.73 -8.40 -3.81
C PHE A 262 -3.63 -8.35 -2.57
N ALA A 263 -3.21 -9.03 -1.50
CA ALA A 263 -3.79 -8.82 -0.18
C ALA A 263 -2.73 -8.33 0.80
N THR A 264 -3.00 -7.18 1.43
CA THR A 264 -2.12 -6.56 2.41
C THR A 264 -2.81 -6.47 3.75
N ALA A 265 -2.26 -7.16 4.75
CA ALA A 265 -2.60 -6.92 6.15
C ALA A 265 -1.70 -5.81 6.71
N SER A 266 -2.30 -4.77 7.29
CA SER A 266 -1.60 -3.59 7.78
C SER A 266 -1.95 -3.29 9.24
N GLN A 267 -0.93 -2.98 10.02
CA GLN A 267 -1.05 -2.50 11.38
C GLN A 267 -0.52 -1.07 11.42
N SER A 268 -1.40 -0.10 11.63
CA SER A 268 -0.97 1.28 11.87
C SER A 268 -0.12 1.34 13.12
N VAL A 269 0.99 2.07 13.03
CA VAL A 269 1.87 2.31 14.18
C VAL A 269 1.16 3.29 15.11
N PRO A 270 1.10 3.05 16.42
CA PRO A 270 0.58 4.03 17.36
C PRO A 270 1.41 5.32 17.31
N GLY A 271 0.76 6.49 17.35
CA GLY A 271 1.44 7.77 17.28
C GLY A 271 0.63 8.93 17.82
N PRO A 272 1.20 10.13 17.85
CA PRO A 272 0.58 11.32 18.41
C PRO A 272 -0.50 11.95 17.50
N GLY A 273 -0.85 11.28 16.40
CA GLY A 273 -1.91 11.73 15.48
C GLY A 273 -3.28 11.80 16.19
N PRO A 274 -4.23 12.56 15.62
CA PRO A 274 -5.56 12.74 16.22
C PRO A 274 -6.37 11.44 16.32
N ASP A 275 -6.02 10.44 15.52
CA ASP A 275 -6.60 9.09 15.53
C ASP A 275 -5.72 8.07 16.28
N GLY A 276 -4.70 8.53 17.01
CA GLY A 276 -3.75 7.65 17.73
C GLY A 276 -2.79 6.91 16.81
N THR A 277 -2.71 7.26 15.52
CA THR A 277 -1.78 6.66 14.58
C THR A 277 -0.52 7.52 14.40
N ALA A 278 0.56 6.91 13.93
CA ALA A 278 1.76 7.57 13.44
C ALA A 278 1.54 8.06 12.00
N GLY A 279 0.44 8.76 11.80
CA GLY A 279 0.12 9.50 10.60
C GLY A 279 -0.17 10.94 10.95
N GLY A 280 0.16 11.86 10.05
CA GLY A 280 -0.03 13.27 10.31
C GLY A 280 0.39 14.17 9.16
N LEU A 281 0.32 15.47 9.43
CA LEU A 281 0.78 16.50 8.50
C LEU A 281 2.30 16.66 8.57
N VAL A 282 2.91 16.89 7.42
CA VAL A 282 4.35 17.12 7.27
C VAL A 282 4.62 18.41 6.51
N VAL A 283 5.70 19.08 6.90
CA VAL A 283 6.34 20.15 6.13
C VAL A 283 7.63 19.60 5.54
N ILE A 284 7.78 19.72 4.23
CA ILE A 284 8.94 19.28 3.46
C ILE A 284 9.78 20.52 3.15
N GLN A 285 11.03 20.55 3.60
CA GLN A 285 11.96 21.68 3.44
C GLN A 285 13.16 21.31 2.58
#